data_AF-L8X3Y6-F1
#
_entry.id   AF-L8X3Y6-F1
#
_cell.length_a   1.000
_cell.length_b   1.000
_cell.length_c   1.000
_cell.angle_alpha   90.00
_cell.angle_beta   90.00
_cell.angle_gamma   90.00
#
_symmetry.space_group_name_H-M   'P 1'
#
loop_
_entity.id
_entity.type
_entity.pdbx_description
1 polymer ?
#
loop_
_entity_poly.entity_id
_entity_poly.type
_entity_poly.pdbx_seq_one_letter_code
_entity_poly.pdbx_strand_id
1 'polypeptide(L)'
;MASRFAIQSLRGSSSLLRRQATAIPRLAVVPSTPMVSQLQDCITSWTLIPLLASRPPPEQRANAIIESLPGNSLISKTGTVVLGTGVAAAAISQELYVVNEETIVLVGTAIMFTLLARILKDPYKEWTEGHINRIRNILNSTRKEHTQAVTARIDAVQQMKDVVDVTKGLFALSKETAKLEHEAFTQRQKVAVATEVKAVLDSWVRYEQQEKESEQADLAKAVIERVTKSLTDAKNQQDILNSAIAEVERESNSTDRPQPSEQGVRKIDPEPWRAHLLNKMLQIQHFNPGLWSLVDHFNLAAVVKNKIICELL
;
A
#
# COMPACT_ATOMS: atom_id res chain seq x y z
N MET A 1 21.82 38.08 -23.80
CA MET A 1 20.44 38.62 -23.72
C MET A 1 19.61 37.60 -22.98
N ALA A 2 19.50 37.80 -21.66
CA ALA A 2 18.24 38.11 -20.95
C ALA A 2 17.44 36.82 -20.68
N SER A 3 17.02 36.45 -19.47
CA SER A 3 16.94 37.11 -18.16
C SER A 3 16.50 36.00 -17.18
N ARG A 4 17.23 35.76 -16.08
CA ARG A 4 16.87 36.15 -14.70
C ARG A 4 15.42 35.89 -14.28
N PHE A 5 15.21 34.84 -13.46
CA PHE A 5 14.22 34.77 -12.38
C PHE A 5 14.85 33.89 -11.27
N ALA A 6 15.48 34.47 -10.26
CA ALA A 6 14.91 34.98 -9.00
C ALA A 6 14.76 33.88 -7.93
N ILE A 7 15.83 33.76 -7.15
CA ILE A 7 15.88 33.22 -5.79
C ILE A 7 15.02 34.13 -4.90
N GLN A 8 14.10 33.58 -4.12
CA GLN A 8 13.48 34.32 -3.03
C GLN A 8 13.23 33.44 -1.80
N SER A 9 13.95 33.81 -0.74
CA SER A 9 13.79 33.40 0.64
C SER A 9 12.59 34.12 1.27
N LEU A 10 11.81 33.39 2.07
CA LEU A 10 10.89 33.91 3.09
C LEU A 10 11.01 32.95 4.28
N ARG A 11 11.74 33.28 5.35
CA ARG A 11 11.33 34.15 6.48
C ARG A 11 9.95 33.76 7.02
N GLY A 12 9.96 33.27 8.26
CA GLY A 12 8.82 32.69 8.94
C GLY A 12 7.65 33.64 9.18
N SER A 13 6.51 33.02 9.45
CA SER A 13 5.40 33.65 10.16
C SER A 13 4.74 32.58 11.02
N SER A 14 4.87 32.80 12.33
CA SER A 14 3.96 32.31 13.35
C SER A 14 2.51 32.58 12.93
N SER A 15 1.66 31.56 13.02
CA SER A 15 0.22 31.72 12.85
C SER A 15 -0.54 30.90 13.90
N LEU A 16 -1.23 31.68 14.74
CA LEU A 16 -2.60 31.44 15.19
C LEU A 16 -2.83 30.42 16.32
N LEU A 17 -2.74 31.00 17.52
CA LEU A 17 -3.57 30.74 18.69
C LEU A 17 -4.95 30.20 18.35
N ARG A 18 -5.17 28.91 18.67
CA ARG A 18 -6.50 28.32 18.77
C ARG A 18 -7.06 28.58 20.16
N ARG A 19 -8.00 29.52 20.26
CA ARG A 19 -8.92 29.63 21.40
C ARG A 19 -9.91 28.46 21.34
N GLN A 20 -10.03 27.70 22.43
CA GLN A 20 -11.22 26.93 22.76
C GLN A 20 -11.60 27.19 24.20
N ALA A 21 -12.90 27.43 24.38
CA ALA A 21 -13.53 27.88 25.61
C ALA A 21 -14.21 26.72 26.34
N THR A 22 -14.45 26.94 27.63
CA THR A 22 -15.49 26.37 28.51
C THR A 22 -15.48 24.87 28.80
N ALA A 23 -15.05 24.52 30.01
CA ALA A 23 -15.68 23.48 30.82
C ALA A 23 -15.61 23.90 32.31
N ILE A 24 -16.79 24.02 32.93
CA ILE A 24 -17.00 24.40 34.32
C ILE A 24 -16.97 23.13 35.18
N PRO A 25 -16.16 23.03 36.24
CA PRO A 25 -16.42 22.11 37.34
C PRO A 25 -17.03 22.83 38.54
N ARG A 26 -18.21 22.30 38.89
CA ARG A 26 -19.07 22.48 40.05
C ARG A 26 -18.34 22.72 41.38
N LEU A 27 -18.94 23.62 42.15
CA LEU A 27 -18.69 23.94 43.56
C LEU A 27 -18.74 22.70 44.46
N ALA A 28 -17.69 22.49 45.26
CA ALA A 28 -17.76 21.72 46.49
C ALA A 28 -17.50 22.68 47.67
N VAL A 29 -18.46 22.69 48.59
CA VAL A 29 -18.53 23.53 49.79
C VAL A 29 -17.42 23.15 50.77
N VAL A 30 -16.66 24.15 51.22
CA VAL A 30 -15.72 24.05 52.34
C VAL A 30 -16.44 24.56 53.60
N PRO A 31 -16.53 23.78 54.70
CA PRO A 31 -17.07 24.28 55.95
C PRO A 31 -16.10 25.27 56.61
N SER A 32 -16.65 26.42 56.98
CA SER A 32 -16.05 27.49 57.77
C SER A 32 -15.78 27.07 59.22
N THR A 33 -14.56 27.30 59.71
CA THR A 33 -14.27 27.45 61.15
C THR A 33 -13.34 28.65 61.39
N PRO A 34 -13.47 29.34 62.53
CA PRO A 34 -13.15 30.76 62.68
C PRO A 34 -11.66 31.10 62.80
N MET A 35 -11.25 32.06 61.97
CA MET A 35 -9.99 32.78 61.96
C MET A 35 -9.97 33.85 63.07
N VAL A 36 -9.72 33.49 64.34
CA VAL A 36 -9.41 34.48 65.41
C VAL A 36 -8.32 34.02 66.40
N SER A 37 -7.82 32.77 66.37
CA SER A 37 -6.81 32.32 67.37
C SER A 37 -5.36 32.22 66.88
N GLN A 38 -4.98 32.86 65.77
CA GLN A 38 -3.65 32.73 65.14
C GLN A 38 -2.87 34.05 65.04
N LEU A 39 -3.08 34.97 65.99
CA LEU A 39 -2.23 36.14 66.18
C LEU A 39 -1.76 36.31 67.64
N GLN A 40 -1.84 35.26 68.45
CA GLN A 40 -1.37 35.29 69.84
C GLN A 40 0.00 34.61 70.06
N ASP A 41 0.55 33.90 69.07
CA ASP A 41 1.76 33.08 69.27
C ASP A 41 3.06 33.67 68.68
N CYS A 42 3.05 34.91 68.16
CA CYS A 42 4.22 35.48 67.48
C CYS A 42 5.00 36.56 68.26
N ILE A 43 4.55 36.97 69.46
CA ILE A 43 5.15 38.12 70.19
C ILE A 43 6.04 37.70 71.38
N THR A 44 6.13 36.42 71.74
CA THR A 44 6.99 35.97 72.86
C THR A 44 8.00 34.89 72.47
N SER A 45 8.72 35.07 71.36
CA SER A 45 9.80 34.17 70.93
C SER A 45 11.16 34.89 70.83
N TRP A 46 11.49 35.64 71.89
CA TRP A 46 12.86 36.11 72.15
C TRP A 46 13.27 35.82 73.60
N THR A 47 12.86 34.67 74.15
CA THR A 47 13.47 34.08 75.36
C THR A 47 13.21 32.58 75.34
N LEU A 48 14.29 31.78 75.45
CA LEU A 48 14.36 30.31 75.55
C LEU A 48 14.06 29.44 74.31
N ILE A 49 15.14 28.98 73.68
CA ILE A 49 15.45 27.62 73.22
C ILE A 49 14.27 26.61 73.23
N PRO A 50 13.88 26.00 72.08
CA PRO A 50 13.00 24.83 72.09
C PRO A 50 13.81 23.59 72.50
N LEU A 51 13.87 23.29 73.80
CA LEU A 51 14.64 22.14 74.31
C LEU A 51 13.88 20.80 74.24
N LEU A 52 12.59 20.74 73.90
CA LEU A 52 11.80 19.50 74.04
C LEU A 52 10.94 19.09 72.81
N ALA A 53 11.43 19.32 71.59
CA ALA A 53 10.94 18.56 70.44
C ALA A 53 11.68 17.22 70.36
N SER A 54 10.96 16.10 70.43
CA SER A 54 11.43 14.70 70.43
C SER A 54 12.82 14.52 69.79
N ARG A 55 13.84 14.56 70.64
CA ARG A 55 15.21 14.34 70.22
C ARG A 55 15.35 12.83 69.96
N PRO A 56 15.77 12.36 68.77
CA PRO A 56 16.18 10.97 68.64
C PRO A 56 17.18 10.65 69.76
N PRO A 57 17.16 9.41 70.28
CA PRO A 57 17.99 9.03 71.42
C PRO A 57 19.44 9.47 71.18
N PRO A 58 20.13 9.96 72.21
CA PRO A 58 21.44 10.61 72.06
C PRO A 58 22.44 9.73 71.30
N GLU A 59 22.31 8.41 71.43
CA GLU A 59 23.07 7.41 70.70
C GLU A 59 22.87 7.50 69.17
N GLN A 60 21.64 7.65 68.69
CA GLN A 60 21.35 7.78 67.26
C GLN A 60 21.89 9.09 66.67
N ARG A 61 21.90 10.17 67.46
CA ARG A 61 22.48 11.46 67.04
C ARG A 61 24.00 11.41 66.99
N ALA A 62 24.62 10.82 68.00
CA ALA A 62 26.07 10.62 68.03
C ALA A 62 26.49 9.77 66.83
N ASN A 63 25.76 8.69 66.54
CA ASN A 63 26.00 7.86 65.37
C ASN A 63 25.82 8.64 64.06
N ALA A 64 24.78 9.47 63.91
CA ALA A 64 24.60 10.30 62.70
C ALA A 64 25.75 11.31 62.50
N ILE A 65 26.29 11.88 63.58
CA ILE A 65 27.43 12.80 63.52
C ILE A 65 28.71 12.04 63.13
N ILE A 66 28.97 10.90 63.78
CA ILE A 66 30.11 10.01 63.45
C ILE A 66 30.02 9.57 61.98
N GLU A 67 28.82 9.25 61.50
CA GLU A 67 28.61 8.81 60.12
C GLU A 67 28.90 9.92 59.09
N SER A 68 28.65 11.18 59.43
CA SER A 68 28.90 12.33 58.55
C SER A 68 30.38 12.74 58.42
N LEU A 69 31.27 12.18 59.25
CA LEU A 69 32.69 12.49 59.22
C LEU A 69 33.43 11.70 58.13
N PRO A 70 34.49 12.28 57.54
CA PRO A 70 35.28 11.62 56.52
C PRO A 70 36.05 10.43 57.11
N GLY A 71 35.86 9.25 56.52
CA GLY A 71 36.59 8.03 56.90
C GLY A 71 35.72 6.78 56.70
N ASN A 72 36.31 5.71 56.15
CA ASN A 72 35.57 4.47 55.85
C ASN A 72 35.56 3.47 57.03
N SER A 73 36.35 3.73 58.08
CA SER A 73 36.52 2.81 59.22
C SER A 73 36.13 3.50 60.53
N LEU A 74 35.47 2.77 61.44
CA LEU A 74 35.06 3.27 62.76
C LEU A 74 36.24 3.86 63.56
N ILE A 75 37.41 3.22 63.50
CA ILE A 75 38.65 3.69 64.12
C ILE A 75 39.10 5.04 63.53
N SER A 76 38.91 5.25 62.22
CA SER A 76 39.24 6.53 61.59
C SER A 76 38.24 7.61 62.00
N LYS A 77 36.95 7.28 62.12
CA LYS A 77 35.91 8.23 62.53
C LYS A 77 36.09 8.68 63.98
N THR A 78 36.31 7.73 64.90
CA THR A 78 36.62 8.06 66.29
C THR A 78 38.00 8.71 66.42
N GLY A 79 38.96 8.27 65.63
CA GLY A 79 40.30 8.86 65.54
C GLY A 79 40.25 10.34 65.17
N THR A 80 39.50 10.73 64.13
CA THR A 80 39.39 12.14 63.73
C THR A 80 38.71 13.00 64.79
N VAL A 81 37.68 12.50 65.46
CA VAL A 81 37.04 13.26 66.56
C VAL A 81 38.01 13.44 67.71
N VAL A 82 38.63 12.35 68.19
CA VAL A 82 39.55 12.39 69.33
C VAL A 82 40.78 13.23 69.01
N LEU A 83 41.35 13.09 67.82
CA LEU A 83 42.48 13.91 67.36
C LEU A 83 42.07 15.38 67.20
N GLY A 84 40.90 15.66 66.61
CA GLY A 84 40.40 17.03 66.47
C GLY A 84 40.19 17.70 67.82
N THR A 85 39.55 17.01 68.76
CA THR A 85 39.38 17.51 70.14
C THR A 85 40.69 17.61 70.90
N GLY A 86 41.61 16.67 70.70
CA GLY A 86 42.90 16.63 71.37
C GLY A 86 43.82 17.76 70.90
N VAL A 87 43.87 18.02 69.60
CA VAL A 87 44.60 19.17 69.02
C VAL A 87 43.97 20.47 69.47
N ALA A 88 42.64 20.60 69.47
CA ALA A 88 41.97 21.80 69.97
C ALA A 88 42.26 22.05 71.46
N ALA A 89 42.16 21.02 72.30
CA ALA A 89 42.48 21.12 73.72
C ALA A 89 43.96 21.45 73.96
N ALA A 90 44.88 20.86 73.20
CA ALA A 90 46.30 21.17 73.27
C ALA A 90 46.60 22.61 72.82
N ALA A 91 45.95 23.10 71.76
CA ALA A 91 46.12 24.47 71.27
C ALA A 91 45.65 25.52 72.29
N ILE A 92 44.57 25.24 73.01
CA ILE A 92 44.09 26.09 74.11
C ILE A 92 45.03 25.98 75.32
N SER A 93 45.40 24.75 75.70
CA SER A 93 46.22 24.50 76.89
C SER A 93 47.66 25.01 76.78
N GLN A 94 48.19 25.15 75.57
CA GLN A 94 49.54 25.67 75.31
C GLN A 94 49.52 27.16 74.89
N GLU A 95 48.37 27.83 74.98
CA GLU A 95 48.18 29.22 74.50
C GLU A 95 48.59 29.45 73.03
N LEU A 96 48.67 28.37 72.25
CA LEU A 96 49.00 28.44 70.82
C LEU A 96 47.88 29.15 70.03
N TYR A 97 46.66 29.14 70.57
CA TYR A 97 45.55 29.97 70.11
C TYR A 97 45.16 30.97 71.21
N VAL A 98 45.55 32.23 71.03
CA VAL A 98 45.18 33.34 71.93
C VAL A 98 43.86 33.93 71.48
N VAL A 99 42.87 33.93 72.36
CA VAL A 99 41.57 34.57 72.11
C VAL A 99 41.77 36.08 72.17
N ASN A 100 41.91 36.70 71.00
CA ASN A 100 42.01 38.14 70.82
C ASN A 100 40.71 38.71 70.22
N GLU A 101 40.59 40.04 70.12
CA GLU A 101 39.40 40.71 69.56
C GLU A 101 39.05 40.23 68.13
N GLU A 102 40.04 39.81 67.34
CA GLU A 102 39.84 39.26 66.00
C GLU A 102 39.10 37.91 65.98
N THR A 103 39.08 37.14 67.08
CA THR A 103 38.38 35.85 67.13
C THR A 103 36.86 36.03 67.10
N ILE A 104 36.35 37.15 67.61
CA ILE A 104 34.92 37.52 67.53
C ILE A 104 34.56 37.81 66.06
N VAL A 105 35.43 38.51 65.33
CA VAL A 105 35.26 38.75 63.90
C VAL A 105 35.30 37.45 63.10
N LEU A 106 36.22 36.53 63.43
CA LEU A 106 36.30 35.21 62.81
C LEU A 106 35.02 34.40 63.04
N VAL A 107 34.53 34.32 64.27
CA VAL A 107 33.29 33.59 64.60
C VAL A 107 32.08 34.21 63.89
N GLY A 108 31.96 35.54 63.88
CA GLY A 108 30.89 36.24 63.15
C GLY A 108 30.93 35.95 61.64
N THR A 109 32.12 35.98 61.05
CA THR A 109 32.34 35.67 59.63
C THR A 109 32.04 34.20 59.31
N ALA A 110 32.41 33.27 60.19
CA ALA A 110 32.11 31.85 60.04
C ALA A 110 30.60 31.55 60.08
N ILE A 111 29.86 32.20 61.00
CA ILE A 111 28.40 32.09 61.06
C ILE A 111 27.77 32.67 59.79
N MET A 112 28.21 33.86 59.35
CA MET A 112 27.74 34.48 58.11
C MET A 112 27.95 33.55 56.90
N PHE A 113 29.15 33.00 56.71
CA PHE A 113 29.42 32.08 55.61
C PHE A 113 28.64 30.78 55.72
N THR A 114 28.41 30.25 56.92
CA THR A 114 27.63 29.03 57.11
C THR A 114 26.16 29.24 56.71
N LEU A 115 25.57 30.38 57.06
CA LEU A 115 24.21 30.74 56.66
C LEU A 115 24.14 31.01 55.15
N LEU A 116 25.13 31.72 54.60
CA LEU A 116 25.21 31.99 53.15
C LEU A 116 25.35 30.68 52.35
N ALA A 117 26.21 29.76 52.80
CA ALA A 117 26.39 28.46 52.17
C ALA A 117 25.09 27.63 52.21
N ARG A 118 24.33 27.67 53.30
CA ARG A 118 23.02 27.01 53.39
C ARG A 118 22.02 27.57 52.38
N ILE A 119 21.99 28.89 52.19
CA ILE A 119 21.04 29.55 51.27
C ILE A 119 21.45 29.37 49.80
N LEU A 120 22.74 29.42 49.48
CA LEU A 120 23.23 29.35 48.10
C LEU A 120 23.41 27.93 47.56
N LYS A 121 23.49 26.92 48.43
CA LYS A 121 23.78 25.53 48.03
C LYS A 121 22.77 24.99 47.01
N ASP A 122 21.49 25.09 47.31
CA ASP A 122 20.44 24.50 46.48
C ASP A 122 20.28 25.22 45.12
N PRO A 123 20.20 26.57 45.04
CA PRO A 123 20.11 27.25 43.75
C PRO A 123 21.37 27.08 42.89
N TYR A 124 22.56 27.03 43.52
CA TYR A 124 23.79 26.74 42.78
C TYR A 124 23.79 25.30 42.22
N LYS A 125 23.33 24.33 43.01
CA LYS A 125 23.22 22.94 42.56
C LYS A 125 22.26 22.81 41.37
N GLU A 126 21.07 23.40 41.45
CA GLU A 126 20.09 23.39 40.34
C GLU A 126 20.64 24.07 39.09
N TRP A 127 21.34 25.20 39.24
CA TRP A 127 22.00 25.88 38.14
C TRP A 127 23.08 25.00 37.48
N THR A 128 23.95 24.36 38.28
CA THR A 128 25.00 23.47 37.75
C THR A 128 24.39 22.26 37.04
N GLU A 129 23.37 21.63 37.62
CA GLU A 129 22.70 20.48 37.03
C GLU A 129 22.00 20.86 35.72
N GLY A 130 21.33 22.02 35.66
CA GLY A 130 20.75 22.55 34.44
C GLY A 130 21.78 22.83 33.34
N HIS A 131 22.94 23.39 33.69
CA HIS A 131 24.02 23.65 32.75
C HIS A 131 24.62 22.35 32.19
N ILE A 132 24.90 21.40 33.07
CA ILE A 132 25.44 20.09 32.69
C ILE A 132 24.44 19.34 31.78
N ASN A 133 23.16 19.35 32.12
CA ASN A 133 22.13 18.68 31.32
C ASN A 133 21.93 19.34 29.95
N ARG A 134 22.03 20.66 29.85
CA ARG A 134 22.03 21.35 28.55
C ARG A 134 23.19 20.88 27.66
N ILE A 135 24.41 20.83 28.20
CA ILE A 135 25.59 20.38 27.46
C ILE A 135 25.43 18.92 27.02
N ARG A 136 25.00 18.04 27.93
CA ARG A 136 24.74 16.62 27.61
C ARG A 136 23.68 16.47 26.52
N ASN A 137 22.59 17.23 26.60
CA ASN A 137 21.52 17.18 25.61
C ASN A 137 21.99 17.63 24.24
N ILE A 138 22.74 18.73 24.14
CA ILE A 138 23.32 19.20 22.87
C ILE A 138 24.29 18.16 22.29
N LEU A 139 25.17 17.60 23.12
CA LEU A 139 26.13 16.60 22.63
C LEU A 139 25.44 15.32 22.14
N ASN A 140 24.40 14.88 22.83
CA ASN A 140 23.62 13.71 22.43
C ASN A 140 22.74 13.99 21.20
N SER A 141 22.13 15.17 21.09
CA SER A 141 21.35 15.56 19.91
C SER A 141 22.25 15.66 18.68
N THR A 142 23.41 16.31 18.80
CA THR A 142 24.37 16.45 17.70
C THR A 142 24.89 15.08 17.23
N ARG A 143 25.20 14.15 18.15
CA ARG A 143 25.57 12.78 17.77
C ARG A 143 24.45 12.09 17.00
N LYS A 144 23.21 12.18 17.50
CA LYS A 144 22.04 11.58 16.85
C LYS A 144 21.80 12.19 15.46
N GLU A 145 21.83 13.51 15.34
CA GLU A 145 21.65 14.24 14.08
C GLU A 145 22.76 13.89 13.08
N HIS A 146 24.03 13.80 13.50
CA HIS A 146 25.11 13.36 12.62
C HIS A 146 24.93 11.92 12.15
N THR A 147 24.57 10.99 13.06
CA THR A 147 24.31 9.60 12.65
C THR A 147 23.13 9.53 11.68
N GLN A 148 22.06 10.27 11.93
CA GLN A 148 20.89 10.30 11.05
C GLN A 148 21.21 10.91 9.69
N ALA A 149 22.00 11.98 9.63
CA ALA A 149 22.43 12.59 8.37
C ALA A 149 23.34 11.65 7.56
N VAL A 150 24.21 10.88 8.22
CA VAL A 150 25.05 9.88 7.56
C VAL A 150 24.19 8.71 7.05
N THR A 151 23.25 8.21 7.85
CA THR A 151 22.32 7.16 7.42
C THR A 151 21.48 7.61 6.22
N ALA A 152 20.93 8.83 6.25
CA ALA A 152 20.15 9.37 5.13
C ALA A 152 20.97 9.47 3.83
N ARG A 153 22.28 9.77 3.93
CA ARG A 153 23.19 9.76 2.77
C ARG A 153 23.49 8.34 2.29
N ILE A 154 23.63 7.37 3.19
CA ILE A 154 23.81 5.96 2.83
C ILE A 154 22.57 5.47 2.07
N ASP A 155 21.37 5.77 2.55
CA ASP A 155 20.11 5.37 1.90
C ASP A 155 19.99 5.99 0.50
N ALA A 156 20.34 7.28 0.35
CA ALA A 156 20.35 7.94 -0.96
C ALA A 156 21.36 7.31 -1.93
N VAL A 157 22.57 7.00 -1.46
CA VAL A 157 23.60 6.32 -2.28
C VAL A 157 23.20 4.88 -2.60
N GLN A 158 22.46 4.21 -1.71
CA GLN A 158 21.96 2.86 -1.96
C GLN A 158 20.93 2.85 -3.10
N GLN A 159 20.06 3.86 -3.20
CA GLN A 159 19.17 4.01 -4.36
C GLN A 159 19.93 4.22 -5.67
N MET A 160 21.08 4.92 -5.61
CA MET A 160 21.92 5.12 -6.80
C MET A 160 22.64 3.85 -7.28
N LYS A 161 22.76 2.80 -6.45
CA LYS A 161 23.37 1.52 -6.86
C LYS A 161 22.50 0.76 -7.88
N ASP A 162 21.17 0.86 -7.76
CA ASP A 162 20.23 0.16 -8.63
C ASP A 162 20.12 0.79 -10.04
N VAL A 163 20.53 2.05 -10.19
CA VAL A 163 20.47 2.76 -11.49
C VAL A 163 21.32 2.06 -12.56
N VAL A 164 22.41 1.38 -12.17
CA VAL A 164 23.28 0.65 -13.11
C VAL A 164 22.54 -0.57 -13.69
N ASP A 165 21.79 -1.30 -12.87
CA ASP A 165 21.08 -2.49 -13.32
C ASP A 165 19.80 -2.12 -14.09
N VAL A 166 19.09 -1.06 -13.69
CA VAL A 166 17.99 -0.48 -14.48
C VAL A 166 18.49 -0.02 -15.86
N THR A 167 19.66 0.62 -15.93
CA THR A 167 20.23 1.07 -17.22
C THR A 167 20.58 -0.11 -18.11
N LYS A 168 21.20 -1.18 -17.58
CA LYS A 168 21.44 -2.41 -18.34
C LYS A 168 20.13 -3.04 -18.80
N GLY A 169 19.09 -3.03 -17.95
CA GLY A 169 17.75 -3.48 -18.28
C GLY A 169 17.15 -2.72 -19.46
N LEU A 170 17.28 -1.39 -19.50
CA LEU A 170 16.81 -0.57 -20.63
C LEU A 170 17.54 -0.88 -21.93
N PHE A 171 18.86 -1.14 -21.89
CA PHE A 171 19.62 -1.56 -23.08
C PHE A 171 19.26 -2.98 -23.54
N ALA A 172 19.05 -3.91 -22.60
CA ALA A 172 18.59 -5.26 -22.91
C ALA A 172 17.20 -5.23 -23.56
N LEU A 173 16.26 -4.47 -22.97
CA LEU A 173 14.90 -4.29 -23.48
C LEU A 173 14.90 -3.67 -24.88
N SER A 174 15.75 -2.66 -25.13
CA SER A 174 15.90 -2.08 -26.47
C SER A 174 16.41 -3.11 -27.49
N LYS A 175 17.37 -3.96 -27.10
CA LYS A 175 17.90 -5.03 -27.97
C LYS A 175 16.88 -6.14 -28.23
N GLU A 176 16.09 -6.51 -27.24
CA GLU A 176 15.03 -7.52 -27.36
C GLU A 176 13.87 -7.00 -28.24
N THR A 177 13.51 -5.73 -28.10
CA THR A 177 12.49 -5.09 -28.94
C THR A 177 12.89 -5.15 -30.41
N ALA A 178 14.14 -4.78 -30.74
CA ALA A 178 14.64 -4.83 -32.11
C ALA A 178 14.64 -6.26 -32.70
N LYS A 179 14.93 -7.29 -31.88
CA LYS A 179 14.87 -8.70 -32.30
C LYS A 179 13.42 -9.13 -32.57
N LEU A 180 12.50 -8.83 -31.65
CA LEU A 180 11.10 -9.20 -31.80
C LEU A 180 10.45 -8.50 -32.99
N GLU A 181 10.79 -7.25 -33.25
CA GLU A 181 10.36 -6.54 -34.46
C GLU A 181 10.85 -7.25 -35.72
N HIS A 182 12.14 -7.63 -35.78
CA HIS A 182 12.70 -8.36 -36.92
C HIS A 182 12.03 -9.72 -37.15
N GLU A 183 11.80 -10.49 -36.10
CA GLU A 183 11.09 -11.78 -36.16
C GLU A 183 9.64 -11.60 -36.61
N ALA A 184 8.95 -10.58 -36.08
CA ALA A 184 7.60 -10.23 -36.51
C ALA A 184 7.53 -9.81 -37.99
N PHE A 185 8.51 -9.04 -38.48
CA PHE A 185 8.59 -8.68 -39.91
C PHE A 185 8.80 -9.91 -40.80
N THR A 186 9.70 -10.80 -40.42
CA THR A 186 9.97 -12.04 -41.16
C THR A 186 8.72 -12.93 -41.20
N GLN A 187 8.03 -13.08 -40.07
CA GLN A 187 6.82 -13.87 -40.01
C GLN A 187 5.69 -13.25 -40.83
N ARG A 188 5.52 -11.92 -40.81
CA ARG A 188 4.56 -11.23 -41.67
C ARG A 188 4.86 -11.41 -43.15
N GLN A 189 6.14 -11.36 -43.55
CA GLN A 189 6.52 -11.63 -44.94
C GLN A 189 6.18 -13.07 -45.35
N LYS A 190 6.44 -14.06 -44.49
CA LYS A 190 6.04 -15.46 -44.74
C LYS A 190 4.53 -15.63 -44.89
N VAL A 191 3.75 -14.99 -44.01
CA VAL A 191 2.28 -15.04 -44.07
C VAL A 191 1.78 -14.33 -45.34
N ALA A 192 2.31 -13.16 -45.68
CA ALA A 192 1.94 -12.44 -46.90
C ALA A 192 2.19 -13.29 -48.16
N VAL A 193 3.37 -13.91 -48.27
CA VAL A 193 3.67 -14.81 -49.40
C VAL A 193 2.73 -16.02 -49.40
N ALA A 194 2.46 -16.63 -48.24
CA ALA A 194 1.53 -17.75 -48.15
C ALA A 194 0.09 -17.36 -48.55
N THR A 195 -0.35 -16.14 -48.22
CA THR A 195 -1.68 -15.64 -48.62
C THR A 195 -1.77 -15.36 -50.11
N GLU A 196 -0.73 -14.79 -50.72
CA GLU A 196 -0.69 -14.57 -52.17
C GLU A 196 -0.72 -15.90 -52.93
N VAL A 197 0.09 -16.89 -52.51
CA VAL A 197 0.10 -18.23 -53.13
C VAL A 197 -1.25 -18.92 -52.96
N LYS A 198 -1.88 -18.80 -51.79
CA LYS A 198 -3.23 -19.33 -51.58
C LYS A 198 -4.26 -18.62 -52.48
N ALA A 199 -4.21 -17.30 -52.60
CA ALA A 199 -5.13 -16.55 -53.45
C ALA A 199 -5.00 -16.95 -54.93
N VAL A 200 -3.78 -17.21 -55.40
CA VAL A 200 -3.54 -17.79 -56.73
C VAL A 200 -4.18 -19.17 -56.81
N LEU A 201 -3.93 -20.07 -55.85
CA LEU A 201 -4.50 -21.41 -55.86
C LEU A 201 -6.04 -21.41 -55.84
N ASP A 202 -6.64 -20.56 -55.00
CA ASP A 202 -8.10 -20.42 -54.90
C ASP A 202 -8.68 -19.83 -56.20
N SER A 203 -7.95 -18.96 -56.91
CA SER A 203 -8.40 -18.44 -58.22
C SER A 203 -8.37 -19.52 -59.30
N TRP A 204 -7.36 -20.40 -59.31
CA TRP A 204 -7.32 -21.59 -60.17
C TRP A 204 -8.47 -22.55 -59.88
N VAL A 205 -8.72 -22.86 -58.61
CA VAL A 205 -9.85 -23.74 -58.23
C VAL A 205 -11.18 -23.13 -58.66
N ARG A 206 -11.35 -21.81 -58.50
CA ARG A 206 -12.56 -21.13 -58.96
C ARG A 206 -12.69 -21.12 -60.48
N TYR A 207 -11.58 -20.97 -61.20
CA TYR A 207 -11.55 -21.09 -62.65
C TYR A 207 -11.97 -22.50 -63.11
N GLU A 208 -11.43 -23.55 -62.50
CA GLU A 208 -11.81 -24.93 -62.84
C GLU A 208 -13.29 -25.23 -62.54
N GLN A 209 -13.83 -24.71 -61.44
CA GLN A 209 -15.25 -24.87 -61.12
C GLN A 209 -16.12 -24.15 -62.15
N GLN A 210 -15.74 -22.92 -62.55
CA GLN A 210 -16.45 -22.18 -63.59
C GLN A 210 -16.40 -22.88 -64.94
N GLU A 211 -15.26 -23.45 -65.34
CA GLU A 211 -15.18 -24.23 -66.58
C GLU A 211 -16.09 -25.47 -66.51
N LYS A 212 -16.02 -26.26 -65.42
CA LYS A 212 -16.88 -27.44 -65.24
C LYS A 212 -18.37 -27.10 -65.27
N GLU A 213 -18.77 -25.99 -64.63
CA GLU A 213 -20.16 -25.51 -64.66
C GLU A 213 -20.57 -25.05 -66.07
N SER A 214 -19.68 -24.38 -66.81
CA SER A 214 -19.94 -23.95 -68.18
C SER A 214 -20.06 -25.12 -69.15
N GLU A 215 -19.20 -26.13 -69.04
CA GLU A 215 -19.26 -27.36 -69.83
C GLU A 215 -20.54 -28.14 -69.53
N GLN A 216 -20.92 -28.26 -68.26
CA GLN A 216 -22.19 -28.90 -67.87
C GLN A 216 -23.40 -28.12 -68.38
N ALA A 217 -23.36 -26.79 -68.35
CA ALA A 217 -24.43 -25.95 -68.89
C ALA A 217 -24.56 -26.12 -70.41
N ASP A 218 -23.45 -26.18 -71.14
CA ASP A 218 -23.46 -26.35 -72.59
C ASP A 218 -23.84 -27.78 -72.99
N LEU A 219 -23.37 -28.81 -72.27
CA LEU A 219 -23.83 -30.19 -72.42
C LEU A 219 -25.33 -30.31 -72.12
N ALA A 220 -25.84 -29.66 -71.07
CA ALA A 220 -27.26 -29.65 -70.74
C ALA A 220 -28.10 -28.97 -71.82
N LYS A 221 -27.67 -27.82 -72.35
CA LYS A 221 -28.33 -27.16 -73.50
C LYS A 221 -28.36 -28.08 -74.72
N ALA A 222 -27.24 -28.72 -75.05
CA ALA A 222 -27.16 -29.64 -76.18
C ALA A 222 -28.08 -30.86 -76.00
N VAL A 223 -28.15 -31.44 -74.79
CA VAL A 223 -29.07 -32.54 -74.47
C VAL A 223 -30.53 -32.08 -74.56
N ILE A 224 -30.87 -30.92 -73.99
CA ILE A 224 -32.23 -30.35 -74.07
C ILE A 224 -32.61 -30.10 -75.54
N GLU A 225 -31.72 -29.53 -76.35
CA GLU A 225 -31.94 -29.30 -77.78
C GLU A 225 -32.13 -30.61 -78.55
N ARG A 226 -31.34 -31.65 -78.25
CA ARG A 226 -31.53 -32.98 -78.87
C ARG A 226 -32.82 -33.65 -78.43
N VAL A 227 -33.18 -33.58 -77.16
CA VAL A 227 -34.44 -34.16 -76.65
C VAL A 227 -35.64 -33.43 -77.26
N THR A 228 -35.65 -32.09 -77.27
CA THR A 228 -36.73 -31.31 -77.90
C THR A 228 -36.86 -31.62 -79.39
N LYS A 229 -35.76 -31.74 -80.14
CA LYS A 229 -35.78 -32.21 -81.54
C LYS A 229 -36.36 -33.62 -81.67
N SER A 230 -35.94 -34.56 -80.82
CA SER A 230 -36.47 -35.93 -80.85
C SER A 230 -37.95 -36.03 -80.47
N LEU A 231 -38.48 -35.09 -79.67
CA LEU A 231 -39.91 -35.00 -79.34
C LEU A 231 -40.75 -34.38 -80.46
N THR A 232 -40.15 -33.57 -81.34
CA THR A 232 -40.83 -33.03 -82.53
C THR A 232 -40.92 -34.02 -83.69
N ASP A 233 -40.16 -35.11 -83.66
CA ASP A 233 -40.21 -36.16 -84.69
C ASP A 233 -41.52 -36.97 -84.59
N ALA A 234 -42.29 -37.01 -85.69
CA ALA A 234 -43.63 -37.63 -85.73
C ALA A 234 -43.64 -39.14 -85.37
N LYS A 235 -42.52 -39.85 -85.61
CA LYS A 235 -42.38 -41.28 -85.28
C LYS A 235 -42.30 -41.51 -83.77
N ASN A 236 -41.53 -40.69 -83.06
CA ASN A 236 -41.40 -40.79 -81.60
C ASN A 236 -42.69 -40.36 -80.90
N GLN A 237 -43.45 -39.40 -81.44
CA GLN A 237 -44.75 -39.02 -80.91
C GLN A 237 -45.74 -40.19 -80.94
N GLN A 238 -45.76 -40.97 -82.03
CA GLN A 238 -46.60 -42.17 -82.11
C GLN A 238 -46.12 -43.27 -81.16
N ASP A 239 -44.81 -43.49 -81.03
CA ASP A 239 -44.27 -44.50 -80.11
C ASP A 239 -44.55 -44.15 -78.63
N ILE A 240 -44.50 -42.86 -78.26
CA ILE A 240 -44.89 -42.38 -76.92
C ILE A 240 -46.40 -42.55 -76.69
N LEU A 241 -47.24 -42.20 -77.66
CA LEU A 241 -48.69 -42.42 -77.57
C LEU A 241 -49.04 -43.91 -77.40
N ASN A 242 -48.39 -44.79 -78.17
CA ASN A 242 -48.57 -46.23 -78.06
C ASN A 242 -48.10 -46.78 -76.71
N SER A 243 -46.98 -46.29 -76.20
CA SER A 243 -46.45 -46.68 -74.88
C SER A 243 -47.35 -46.17 -73.74
N ALA A 244 -47.86 -44.94 -73.83
CA ALA A 244 -48.81 -44.37 -72.88
C ALA A 244 -50.16 -45.11 -72.89
N ILE A 245 -50.66 -45.51 -74.07
CA ILE A 245 -51.85 -46.36 -74.19
C ILE A 245 -51.58 -47.72 -73.53
N ALA A 246 -50.41 -48.34 -73.74
CA ALA A 246 -50.05 -49.61 -73.12
C ALA A 246 -49.92 -49.51 -71.58
N GLU A 247 -49.44 -48.39 -71.04
CA GLU A 247 -49.37 -48.15 -69.59
C GLU A 247 -50.77 -47.94 -68.99
N VAL A 248 -51.63 -47.18 -69.66
CA VAL A 248 -53.04 -47.00 -69.26
C VAL A 248 -53.82 -48.31 -69.36
N GLU A 249 -53.56 -49.13 -70.38
CA GLU A 249 -54.15 -50.46 -70.49
C GLU A 249 -53.71 -51.36 -69.32
N ARG A 250 -52.45 -51.26 -68.85
CA ARG A 250 -51.97 -51.95 -67.62
C ARG A 250 -52.60 -51.42 -66.33
N GLU A 251 -52.75 -50.10 -66.18
CA GLU A 251 -53.48 -49.52 -65.02
C GLU A 251 -54.96 -49.90 -65.05
N SER A 252 -55.59 -49.93 -66.23
CA SER A 252 -56.99 -50.33 -66.38
C SER A 252 -57.20 -51.82 -66.09
N ASN A 253 -56.25 -52.68 -66.51
CA ASN A 253 -56.31 -54.12 -66.30
C ASN A 253 -55.91 -54.53 -64.87
N SER A 254 -55.36 -53.61 -64.07
CA SER A 254 -55.10 -53.81 -62.64
C SER A 254 -56.21 -53.23 -61.73
N THR A 255 -57.27 -52.64 -62.29
CA THR A 255 -58.36 -52.02 -61.53
C THR A 255 -59.61 -52.92 -61.49
N ASP A 256 -59.59 -53.94 -60.64
CA ASP A 256 -60.78 -54.70 -60.22
C ASP A 256 -60.75 -55.02 -58.70
N ARG A 257 -61.03 -54.02 -57.86
CA ARG A 257 -61.83 -54.08 -56.60
C ARG A 257 -61.86 -52.75 -55.80
N PRO A 258 -62.89 -52.51 -54.96
CA PRO A 258 -63.15 -51.21 -54.32
C PRO A 258 -62.57 -51.01 -52.89
N GLN A 259 -62.07 -49.77 -52.66
CA GLN A 259 -62.01 -48.87 -51.46
C GLN A 259 -61.41 -49.39 -50.12
N PRO A 260 -60.65 -48.54 -49.38
CA PRO A 260 -61.32 -47.69 -48.38
C PRO A 260 -60.77 -46.25 -48.24
N SER A 261 -61.72 -45.36 -47.93
CA SER A 261 -61.69 -44.23 -46.99
C SER A 261 -60.37 -43.63 -46.48
N GLU A 262 -60.44 -42.29 -46.39
CA GLU A 262 -59.75 -41.42 -45.43
C GLU A 262 -58.23 -41.21 -45.60
N GLN A 263 -57.95 -40.11 -46.31
CA GLN A 263 -57.10 -39.00 -45.87
C GLN A 263 -56.12 -39.32 -44.72
N GLY A 264 -54.96 -39.86 -45.08
CA GLY A 264 -53.74 -39.73 -44.31
C GLY A 264 -52.87 -38.62 -44.91
N VAL A 265 -52.97 -37.39 -44.38
CA VAL A 265 -51.94 -36.38 -44.58
C VAL A 265 -50.64 -36.93 -44.01
N ARG A 266 -49.77 -37.46 -44.87
CA ARG A 266 -48.37 -37.70 -44.48
C ARG A 266 -47.76 -36.34 -44.19
N LYS A 267 -47.56 -36.09 -42.89
CA LYS A 267 -46.65 -35.05 -42.41
C LYS A 267 -45.35 -35.18 -43.20
N ILE A 268 -44.95 -34.07 -43.79
CA ILE A 268 -43.59 -33.89 -44.28
C ILE A 268 -42.70 -33.95 -43.04
N ASP A 269 -41.94 -35.04 -42.90
CA ASP A 269 -40.90 -35.12 -41.88
C ASP A 269 -39.86 -34.02 -42.18
N PRO A 270 -39.39 -33.27 -41.17
CA PRO A 270 -38.33 -32.28 -41.38
C PRO A 270 -37.02 -32.98 -41.73
N GLU A 271 -36.69 -32.92 -43.03
CA GLU A 271 -35.38 -33.02 -43.67
C GLU A 271 -34.15 -33.38 -42.78
N PRO A 272 -33.44 -34.49 -43.07
CA PRO A 272 -32.30 -34.98 -42.29
C PRO A 272 -31.06 -34.05 -42.28
N TRP A 273 -30.99 -33.06 -43.17
CA TRP A 273 -29.84 -32.13 -43.22
C TRP A 273 -29.81 -31.13 -42.06
N ARG A 274 -30.94 -30.88 -41.39
CA ARG A 274 -30.99 -29.96 -40.23
C ARG A 274 -30.31 -30.53 -38.98
N ALA A 275 -30.43 -31.84 -38.76
CA ALA A 275 -29.71 -32.52 -37.68
C ALA A 275 -28.20 -32.59 -37.94
N HIS A 276 -27.79 -32.75 -39.21
CA HIS A 276 -26.39 -32.77 -39.60
C HIS A 276 -25.72 -31.38 -39.47
N LEU A 277 -26.43 -30.30 -39.79
CA LEU A 277 -25.94 -28.93 -39.61
C LEU A 277 -25.83 -28.54 -38.14
N LEU A 278 -26.79 -28.92 -37.29
CA LEU A 278 -26.71 -28.66 -35.85
C LEU A 278 -25.59 -29.47 -35.17
N ASN A 279 -25.34 -30.71 -35.61
CA ASN A 279 -24.24 -31.52 -35.12
C ASN A 279 -22.87 -30.99 -35.58
N LYS A 280 -22.77 -30.47 -36.83
CA LYS A 280 -21.55 -29.77 -37.30
C LYS A 280 -21.32 -28.43 -36.58
N MET A 281 -22.37 -27.68 -36.24
CA MET A 281 -22.26 -26.44 -35.47
C MET A 281 -21.77 -26.71 -34.02
N LEU A 282 -22.22 -27.81 -33.39
CA LEU A 282 -21.75 -28.22 -32.06
C LEU A 282 -20.32 -28.80 -32.06
N GLN A 283 -19.90 -29.47 -33.12
CA GLN A 283 -18.52 -29.96 -33.28
C GLN A 283 -17.48 -28.83 -33.43
N ILE A 284 -17.87 -27.66 -33.94
CA ILE A 284 -16.98 -26.48 -34.04
C ILE A 284 -16.76 -25.83 -32.66
N GLN A 285 -17.64 -26.04 -31.69
CA GLN A 285 -17.47 -25.52 -30.32
C GLN A 285 -16.47 -26.34 -29.47
N HIS A 286 -16.18 -27.59 -29.83
CA HIS A 286 -15.29 -28.46 -29.03
C HIS A 286 -13.84 -28.54 -29.54
N PHE A 287 -13.49 -27.82 -30.61
CA PHE A 287 -12.15 -27.86 -31.20
C PHE A 287 -11.43 -26.51 -31.01
N ASN A 288 -10.92 -26.29 -29.78
CA ASN A 288 -9.75 -25.46 -29.40
C ASN A 288 -9.98 -24.68 -28.08
N PRO A 289 -9.47 -25.16 -26.93
CA PRO A 289 -9.64 -24.49 -25.63
C PRO A 289 -8.76 -23.24 -25.42
N GLY A 290 -7.96 -22.82 -26.40
CA GLY A 290 -7.00 -21.71 -26.24
C GLY A 290 -7.50 -20.30 -26.58
N LEU A 291 -8.73 -20.14 -27.06
CA LEU A 291 -9.22 -18.86 -27.63
C LEU A 291 -10.28 -18.13 -26.78
N TRP A 292 -10.65 -18.69 -25.62
CA TRP A 292 -11.63 -18.09 -24.71
C TRP A 292 -11.02 -17.18 -23.63
N SER A 293 -9.70 -17.23 -23.38
CA SER A 293 -9.06 -16.35 -22.39
C SER A 293 -8.85 -14.89 -22.87
N LEU A 294 -9.04 -14.62 -24.16
CA LEU A 294 -8.88 -13.28 -24.76
C LEU A 294 -10.21 -12.55 -24.98
N VAL A 295 -11.35 -13.24 -24.83
CA VAL A 295 -12.70 -12.66 -24.98
C VAL A 295 -13.30 -12.23 -23.64
N ASP A 296 -12.83 -12.78 -22.52
CA ASP A 296 -13.29 -12.40 -21.17
C ASP A 296 -12.84 -10.99 -20.73
N HIS A 297 -11.88 -10.36 -21.42
CA HIS A 297 -11.49 -8.97 -21.20
C HIS A 297 -12.32 -7.93 -21.98
N PHE A 298 -13.26 -8.36 -22.84
CA PHE A 298 -14.13 -7.46 -23.60
C PHE A 298 -15.62 -7.61 -23.25
N ASN A 299 -15.92 -7.85 -21.99
CA ASN A 299 -17.30 -7.95 -21.49
C ASN A 299 -17.94 -6.57 -21.20
N LEU A 300 -17.92 -5.67 -22.21
CA LEU A 300 -18.62 -4.37 -22.18
C LEU A 300 -19.98 -4.37 -22.91
N ALA A 301 -20.44 -5.54 -23.38
CA ALA A 301 -21.69 -5.67 -24.13
C ALA A 301 -22.91 -6.06 -23.28
N ALA A 302 -22.71 -6.51 -22.03
CA ALA A 302 -23.80 -6.92 -21.15
C ALA A 302 -24.51 -5.75 -20.42
N VAL A 303 -23.89 -4.56 -20.37
CA VAL A 303 -24.49 -3.38 -19.71
C VAL A 303 -25.41 -2.58 -20.64
N VAL A 304 -25.26 -2.72 -21.97
CA VAL A 304 -26.06 -1.94 -22.94
C VAL A 304 -27.39 -2.64 -23.27
N LYS A 305 -27.45 -3.97 -23.18
CA LYS A 305 -28.66 -4.73 -23.55
C LYS A 305 -29.83 -4.54 -22.56
N ASN A 306 -29.54 -4.24 -21.29
CA ASN A 306 -30.57 -3.98 -20.27
C ASN A 306 -31.02 -2.51 -20.19
N LYS A 307 -30.44 -1.59 -20.97
CA LYS A 307 -30.85 -0.17 -20.98
C LYS A 307 -31.80 0.19 -22.13
N ILE A 308 -31.95 -0.68 -23.12
CA ILE A 308 -32.83 -0.45 -24.29
C ILE A 308 -34.19 -1.16 -24.15
N ILE A 309 -34.32 -2.14 -23.24
CA ILE A 309 -35.58 -2.89 -23.04
C ILE A 309 -36.54 -2.19 -22.05
N CYS A 310 -36.10 -1.16 -21.32
CA CYS A 310 -36.94 -0.41 -20.37
C CYS A 310 -37.50 0.94 -20.90
N GLU A 311 -37.34 1.28 -22.18
CA GLU A 311 -37.93 2.50 -22.78
C GLU A 311 -38.98 2.21 -23.88
N LEU A 312 -39.43 0.97 -24.03
CA LEU A 312 -40.46 0.57 -25.00
C LEU A 312 -41.56 -0.32 -24.40
N LEU A 313 -41.86 -0.10 -23.12
CA LEU A 313 -43.05 -0.53 -22.38
C LEU A 313 -43.34 0.50 -21.29
#